data_AF-A0A1R0WVR9-F1
#
_entry.id   AF-A0A1R0WVR9-F1
#
_cell.length_a   1.000
_cell.length_b   1.000
_cell.length_c   1.000
_cell.angle_alpha   90.00
_cell.angle_beta   90.00
_cell.angle_gamma   90.00
#
_symmetry.space_group_name_H-M   'P 1'
#
loop_
_entity.id
_entity.type
_entity.pdbx_description
1 polymer ?
#
loop_
_entity_poly.entity_id
_entity_poly.type
_entity_poly.pdbx_seq_one_letter_code
_entity_poly.pdbx_strand_id
1 'polypeptide(L)'
;MRKFVNLLRREGGFTLVELIVALSLFTVAAGIISGITMLGLRSYHKISIENSLRDEGDLLMSAIITELYTFAPEKVTPTILKNDSGTIIDSYITLERQDGTKSQIRIVNGALTIANPDVVDPPVDARTETISKLEQDSAITLECQNSIPCDSGLISIDLSLVQSYDGRDYPLELKSKFGF
;
A
#
# COMPACT_ATOMS: atom_id res chain seq x y z
N MET A 1 13.00 -53.50 21.55
CA MET A 1 12.46 -53.31 20.19
C MET A 1 11.61 -54.46 19.64
N ARG A 2 11.80 -55.74 20.03
CA ARG A 2 11.05 -56.89 19.46
C ARG A 2 9.56 -57.01 19.83
N LYS A 3 9.06 -56.32 20.86
CA LYS A 3 7.65 -56.44 21.31
C LYS A 3 6.66 -55.74 20.37
N PHE A 4 6.97 -54.56 19.85
CA PHE A 4 6.10 -53.85 18.91
C PHE A 4 6.01 -54.57 17.55
N VAL A 5 7.12 -55.14 17.09
CA VAL A 5 7.19 -55.91 15.84
C VAL A 5 6.33 -57.19 15.90
N ASN A 6 6.28 -57.86 17.06
CA ASN A 6 5.41 -59.03 17.24
C ASN A 6 3.93 -58.68 17.43
N LEU A 7 3.61 -57.42 17.79
CA LEU A 7 2.22 -56.94 17.88
C LEU A 7 1.65 -56.65 16.48
N LEU A 8 2.45 -56.06 15.58
CA LEU A 8 2.10 -55.88 14.16
C LEU A 8 1.99 -57.19 13.37
N ARG A 9 2.61 -58.27 13.86
CA ARG A 9 2.60 -59.59 13.21
C ARG A 9 1.41 -60.47 13.62
N ARG A 10 0.46 -59.95 14.41
CA ARG A 10 -0.81 -60.60 14.68
C ARG A 10 -1.76 -60.35 13.51
N GLU A 11 -2.09 -61.39 12.76
CA GLU A 11 -3.05 -61.38 11.64
C GLU A 11 -4.53 -61.27 12.09
N GLY A 12 -4.79 -60.59 13.21
CA GLY A 12 -6.15 -60.27 13.64
C GLY A 12 -6.60 -59.00 12.94
N GLY A 13 -7.57 -59.11 12.03
CA GLY A 13 -8.17 -57.94 11.38
C GLY A 13 -8.81 -56.99 12.40
N PHE A 14 -8.90 -55.71 12.05
CA PHE A 14 -9.59 -54.71 12.87
C PHE A 14 -11.09 -54.97 12.92
N THR A 15 -11.71 -54.70 14.06
CA THR A 15 -13.17 -54.74 14.14
C THR A 15 -13.77 -53.55 13.40
N LEU A 16 -14.94 -53.73 12.79
CA LEU A 16 -15.64 -52.67 12.07
C LEU A 16 -15.93 -51.46 12.98
N VAL A 17 -16.20 -51.71 14.27
CA VAL A 17 -16.44 -50.67 15.28
C VAL A 17 -15.18 -49.84 15.54
N GLU A 18 -14.02 -50.48 15.67
CA GLU A 18 -12.73 -49.80 15.89
C GLU A 18 -12.37 -48.90 14.70
N LEU A 19 -12.64 -49.36 13.47
CA LEU A 19 -12.43 -48.57 12.27
C LEU A 19 -13.33 -47.33 12.21
N ILE A 20 -14.61 -47.46 12.57
CA ILE A 20 -15.55 -46.32 12.60
C ILE A 20 -15.14 -45.31 13.66
N VAL A 21 -14.74 -45.75 14.86
CA VAL A 21 -14.27 -44.87 15.93
C VAL A 21 -12.98 -44.15 15.53
N ALA A 22 -12.04 -44.84 14.90
CA ALA A 22 -10.80 -44.22 14.42
C ALA A 22 -11.07 -43.18 13.32
N LEU A 23 -11.94 -43.50 12.36
CA LEU A 23 -12.32 -42.59 11.28
C LEU A 23 -13.07 -41.36 11.80
N SER A 24 -13.97 -41.52 12.78
CA SER A 24 -14.71 -40.39 13.36
C SER A 24 -13.79 -39.44 14.13
N LEU A 25 -12.83 -39.97 14.90
CA LEU A 25 -11.83 -39.13 15.57
C LEU A 25 -10.92 -38.44 14.55
N PHE A 26 -10.53 -39.14 13.49
CA PHE A 26 -9.71 -38.55 12.43
C PHE A 26 -10.44 -37.42 11.71
N THR A 27 -11.72 -37.56 11.37
CA THR A 27 -12.47 -36.50 10.69
C THR A 27 -12.65 -35.28 11.57
N VAL A 28 -12.90 -35.45 12.88
CA VAL A 28 -12.94 -34.33 13.84
C VAL A 28 -11.58 -33.62 13.88
N ALA A 29 -10.49 -34.37 14.03
CA ALA A 29 -9.15 -33.80 14.07
C ALA A 29 -8.79 -33.08 12.75
N ALA A 30 -9.03 -33.71 11.61
CA ALA A 30 -8.76 -33.15 10.29
C ALA A 30 -9.59 -31.90 10.01
N GLY A 31 -10.86 -31.87 10.44
CA GLY A 31 -11.72 -30.71 10.34
C GLY A 31 -11.19 -29.52 11.14
N ILE A 32 -10.76 -29.74 12.39
CA ILE A 32 -10.18 -28.69 13.23
C ILE A 32 -8.88 -28.15 12.61
N ILE A 33 -7.98 -29.03 12.19
CA ILE A 33 -6.70 -28.65 11.57
C ILE A 33 -6.96 -27.80 10.32
N SER A 34 -7.85 -28.27 9.44
CA SER A 34 -8.19 -27.57 8.19
C SER A 34 -8.82 -26.20 8.44
N GLY A 35 -9.66 -26.08 9.47
CA GLY A 35 -10.25 -24.80 9.87
C GLY A 35 -9.20 -23.79 10.32
N ILE A 36 -8.29 -24.20 11.20
CA ILE A 36 -7.23 -23.32 11.73
C ILE A 36 -6.26 -22.92 10.62
N THR A 37 -5.86 -23.85 9.75
CA THR A 37 -4.92 -23.53 8.65
C THR A 37 -5.53 -22.54 7.68
N MET A 38 -6.80 -22.70 7.30
CA MET A 38 -7.48 -21.77 6.41
C MET A 38 -7.60 -20.36 7.01
N LEU A 39 -7.93 -20.28 8.29
CA LEU A 39 -7.97 -19.00 9.02
C LEU A 39 -6.58 -18.36 9.09
N GLY A 40 -5.54 -19.16 9.36
CA GLY A 40 -4.16 -18.72 9.42
C GLY A 40 -3.67 -18.13 8.08
N LEU A 41 -3.92 -18.83 6.98
CA LEU A 41 -3.54 -18.37 5.64
C LEU A 41 -4.23 -17.05 5.27
N ARG A 42 -5.53 -16.91 5.57
CA ARG A 42 -6.27 -15.66 5.31
C ARG A 42 -5.71 -14.50 6.16
N SER A 43 -5.41 -14.75 7.43
CA SER A 43 -4.81 -13.75 8.30
C SER A 43 -3.42 -13.32 7.82
N TYR A 44 -2.61 -14.29 7.40
CA TYR A 44 -1.28 -14.03 6.84
C TYR A 44 -1.36 -13.11 5.61
N HIS A 45 -2.22 -13.43 4.65
CA HIS A 45 -2.40 -12.62 3.45
C HIS A 45 -2.88 -11.21 3.77
N LYS A 46 -3.88 -11.08 4.66
CA LYS A 46 -4.38 -9.77 5.09
C LYS A 46 -3.26 -8.91 5.67
N ILE A 47 -2.49 -9.45 6.62
CA ILE A 47 -1.38 -8.73 7.25
C ILE A 47 -0.30 -8.38 6.23
N SER A 48 0.01 -9.31 5.32
CA SER A 48 1.00 -9.06 4.27
C SER A 48 0.60 -7.91 3.35
N ILE A 49 -0.67 -7.79 2.99
CA ILE A 49 -1.19 -6.70 2.14
C ILE A 49 -1.17 -5.37 2.92
N GLU A 50 -1.63 -5.37 4.17
CA GLU A 50 -1.60 -4.18 5.03
C GLU A 50 -0.16 -3.67 5.24
N ASN A 51 0.80 -4.57 5.43
CA ASN A 51 2.22 -4.22 5.51
C ASN A 51 2.75 -3.68 4.17
N SER A 52 2.41 -4.33 3.05
CA SER A 52 2.81 -3.85 1.72
C SER A 52 2.30 -2.44 1.44
N LEU A 53 1.02 -2.16 1.76
CA LEU A 53 0.43 -0.83 1.62
C LEU A 53 1.14 0.19 2.50
N ARG A 54 1.49 -0.17 3.73
CA ARG A 54 2.23 0.69 4.65
C ARG A 54 3.63 1.00 4.12
N ASP A 55 4.35 -0.01 3.66
CA ASP A 55 5.71 0.14 3.12
C ASP A 55 5.70 1.02 1.86
N GLU A 56 4.74 0.82 0.95
CA GLU A 56 4.56 1.66 -0.24
C GLU A 56 4.15 3.09 0.12
N GLY A 57 3.24 3.26 1.07
CA GLY A 57 2.82 4.58 1.53
C GLY A 57 3.93 5.37 2.21
N ASP A 58 4.73 4.71 3.06
CA ASP A 58 5.91 5.30 3.69
C ASP A 58 7.00 5.64 2.64
N LEU A 59 7.15 4.80 1.61
CA LEU A 59 8.05 5.07 0.48
C LEU A 59 7.61 6.30 -0.31
N LEU A 60 6.33 6.40 -0.69
CA LEU A 60 5.78 7.56 -1.41
C LEU A 60 5.91 8.85 -0.59
N MET A 61 5.55 8.82 0.70
CA MET A 61 5.72 9.97 1.59
C MET A 61 7.19 10.37 1.69
N SER A 62 8.10 9.40 1.86
CA SER A 62 9.53 9.66 1.92
C SER A 62 10.07 10.24 0.61
N ALA A 63 9.58 9.77 -0.54
CA ALA A 63 9.95 10.31 -1.84
C ALA A 63 9.55 11.78 -1.97
N ILE A 64 8.32 12.13 -1.57
CA ILE A 64 7.84 13.51 -1.58
C ILE A 64 8.66 14.40 -0.64
N ILE A 65 8.85 13.97 0.61
CA ILE A 65 9.65 14.72 1.60
C ILE A 65 11.08 14.91 1.11
N THR A 66 11.69 13.84 0.57
CA THR A 66 13.05 13.90 0.04
C THR A 66 13.13 14.88 -1.10
N GLU A 67 12.18 14.85 -2.04
CA GLU A 67 12.13 15.83 -3.13
C GLU A 67 12.01 17.26 -2.60
N LEU A 68 11.09 17.52 -1.68
CA LEU A 68 10.90 18.85 -1.09
C LEU A 68 12.17 19.40 -0.44
N TYR A 69 12.86 18.61 0.38
CA TYR A 69 14.05 19.06 1.10
C TYR A 69 15.33 19.06 0.26
N THR A 70 15.47 18.14 -0.69
CA THR A 70 16.64 18.11 -1.60
C THR A 70 16.52 19.17 -2.68
N PHE A 71 15.31 19.39 -3.20
CA PHE A 71 15.03 20.47 -4.12
C PHE A 71 15.03 21.82 -3.41
N ALA A 72 14.62 21.92 -2.14
CA ALA A 72 14.65 23.16 -1.37
C ALA A 72 14.08 24.37 -2.17
N PRO A 73 12.79 24.30 -2.56
CA PRO A 73 12.17 25.35 -3.36
C PRO A 73 12.09 26.66 -2.60
N GLU A 74 12.16 27.76 -3.33
CA GLU A 74 11.86 29.09 -2.78
C GLU A 74 10.43 29.50 -3.06
N LYS A 75 9.80 28.86 -4.06
CA LYS A 75 8.44 29.12 -4.48
C LYS A 75 7.73 27.80 -4.72
N VAL A 76 6.56 27.67 -4.12
CA VAL A 76 5.67 26.52 -4.32
C VAL A 76 4.34 27.00 -4.87
N THR A 77 3.90 26.39 -5.97
CA THR A 77 2.61 26.70 -6.61
C THR A 77 1.73 25.44 -6.62
N PRO A 78 0.54 25.47 -5.99
CA PRO A 78 -0.38 24.35 -6.00
C PRO A 78 -1.28 24.39 -7.23
N THR A 79 -1.69 23.23 -7.71
CA THR A 79 -2.77 23.11 -8.70
C THR A 79 -3.59 21.85 -8.43
N ILE A 80 -4.91 22.02 -8.41
CA ILE A 80 -5.87 20.93 -8.23
C ILE A 80 -6.88 21.05 -9.37
N LEU A 81 -6.92 20.05 -10.23
CA LEU A 81 -7.93 19.93 -11.27
C LEU A 81 -9.03 18.98 -10.78
N LYS A 82 -10.27 19.44 -10.93
CA LYS A 82 -11.46 18.67 -10.59
C LYS A 82 -12.32 18.47 -11.83
N ASN A 83 -13.01 17.34 -11.89
CA ASN A 83 -14.05 17.11 -12.91
C ASN A 83 -15.32 17.90 -12.56
N ASP A 84 -16.30 17.94 -13.48
CA ASP A 84 -17.62 18.58 -13.31
C ASP A 84 -18.38 18.08 -12.07
N SER A 85 -18.09 16.85 -11.63
CA SER A 85 -18.66 16.24 -10.42
C SER A 85 -17.92 16.60 -9.12
N GLY A 86 -16.85 17.41 -9.19
CA GLY A 86 -16.05 17.83 -8.04
C GLY A 86 -14.97 16.85 -7.58
N THR A 87 -14.81 15.71 -8.25
CA THR A 87 -13.75 14.72 -7.98
C THR A 87 -12.40 15.21 -8.49
N ILE A 88 -11.33 14.95 -7.71
CA ILE A 88 -9.96 15.34 -8.09
C ILE A 88 -9.47 14.37 -9.17
N ILE A 89 -9.01 14.92 -10.29
CA ILE A 89 -8.47 14.16 -11.42
C ILE A 89 -6.96 14.31 -11.55
N ASP A 90 -6.43 15.42 -11.04
CA ASP A 90 -5.01 15.77 -11.11
C ASP A 90 -4.70 16.74 -9.97
N SER A 91 -3.67 16.44 -9.19
CA SER A 91 -3.21 17.28 -8.10
C SER A 91 -1.70 17.34 -8.14
N TYR A 92 -1.15 18.55 -8.21
CA TYR A 92 0.30 18.72 -8.22
C TYR A 92 0.74 19.99 -7.53
N ILE A 93 1.98 19.95 -7.06
CA ILE A 93 2.74 21.13 -6.63
C ILE A 93 3.95 21.30 -7.54
N THR A 94 4.15 22.53 -7.99
CA THR A 94 5.34 22.93 -8.75
C THR A 94 6.29 23.64 -7.79
N LEU A 95 7.49 23.10 -7.70
CA LEU A 95 8.61 23.58 -6.91
C LEU A 95 9.52 24.40 -7.82
N GLU A 96 9.85 25.62 -7.45
CA GLU A 96 10.71 26.52 -8.23
C GLU A 96 11.83 27.10 -7.36
N ARG A 97 13.05 27.13 -7.93
CA ARG A 97 14.24 27.77 -7.34
C ARG A 97 14.53 29.13 -8.00
N GLN A 98 15.37 29.93 -7.35
CA GLN A 98 15.84 31.23 -7.87
C GLN A 98 16.53 31.17 -9.23
N ASP A 99 17.18 30.04 -9.54
CA ASP A 99 17.84 29.80 -10.83
C ASP A 99 16.87 29.45 -11.97
N GLY A 100 15.56 29.36 -11.68
CA GLY A 100 14.50 29.01 -12.61
C GLY A 100 14.34 27.51 -12.83
N THR A 101 15.11 26.66 -12.13
CA THR A 101 14.90 25.21 -12.17
C THR A 101 13.57 24.85 -11.52
N LYS A 102 12.90 23.83 -12.06
CA LYS A 102 11.59 23.36 -11.60
C LYS A 102 11.60 21.87 -11.33
N SER A 103 10.86 21.46 -10.32
CA SER A 103 10.47 20.08 -10.06
C SER A 103 8.97 20.05 -9.79
N GLN A 104 8.29 18.99 -10.17
CA GLN A 104 6.86 18.83 -10.01
C GLN A 104 6.58 17.50 -9.32
N ILE A 105 5.80 17.56 -8.26
CA ILE A 105 5.25 16.37 -7.58
C ILE A 105 3.78 16.32 -7.95
N ARG A 106 3.36 15.27 -8.67
CA ARG A 106 2.04 15.16 -9.28
C ARG A 106 1.40 13.82 -8.97
N ILE A 107 0.11 13.85 -8.64
CA ILE A 107 -0.75 12.67 -8.49
C ILE A 107 -1.75 12.69 -9.64
N VAL A 108 -1.64 11.69 -10.52
CA VAL A 108 -2.52 11.56 -11.68
C VAL A 108 -2.66 10.09 -12.07
N ASN A 109 -3.86 9.69 -12.52
CA ASN A 109 -4.15 8.31 -12.96
C ASN A 109 -3.80 7.23 -11.92
N GLY A 110 -3.86 7.56 -10.63
CA GLY A 110 -3.57 6.65 -9.54
C GLY A 110 -2.09 6.35 -9.32
N ALA A 111 -1.18 7.19 -9.82
CA ALA A 111 0.24 7.13 -9.55
C ALA A 111 0.78 8.50 -9.10
N LEU A 112 1.80 8.48 -8.25
CA LEU A 112 2.61 9.64 -7.93
C LEU A 112 3.75 9.71 -8.95
N THR A 113 4.03 10.90 -9.47
CA THR A 113 5.19 11.15 -10.32
C THR A 113 5.95 12.36 -9.80
N ILE A 114 7.29 12.26 -9.83
CA ILE A 114 8.19 13.34 -9.47
C ILE A 114 9.11 13.57 -10.66
N ALA A 115 9.00 14.74 -11.29
CA ALA A 115 9.75 15.05 -12.50
C ALA A 115 9.88 16.55 -12.73
N ASN A 116 10.86 16.94 -13.55
CA ASN A 116 10.90 18.31 -14.08
C ASN A 116 9.77 18.50 -15.11
N PRO A 117 8.85 19.48 -14.91
CA PRO A 117 7.71 19.69 -15.79
C PRO A 117 8.09 20.17 -17.20
N ASP A 118 9.31 20.71 -17.37
CA ASP A 118 9.78 21.22 -18.67
C ASP A 118 10.37 20.10 -19.57
N VAL A 119 10.51 18.87 -19.04
CA VAL A 119 11.00 17.70 -19.79
C VAL A 119 9.82 16.92 -20.36
N VAL A 120 9.85 16.68 -21.67
CA VAL A 120 8.88 15.81 -22.35
C VAL A 120 9.27 14.36 -22.09
N ASP A 121 8.33 13.57 -21.57
CA ASP A 121 8.52 12.14 -21.20
C ASP A 121 9.68 11.93 -20.21
N PRO A 122 9.57 12.49 -18.98
CA PRO A 122 10.61 12.35 -17.98
C PRO A 122 10.79 10.87 -17.58
N PRO A 123 12.02 10.46 -17.24
CA PRO A 123 12.26 9.11 -16.74
C PRO A 123 11.42 8.84 -15.48
N VAL A 124 10.91 7.62 -15.36
CA VAL A 124 10.14 7.19 -14.18
C VAL A 124 11.04 7.23 -12.95
N ASP A 125 10.57 7.87 -11.88
CA ASP A 125 11.27 7.87 -10.60
C ASP A 125 11.02 6.52 -9.91
N ALA A 126 12.07 5.72 -9.74
CA ALA A 126 11.99 4.41 -9.09
C ALA A 126 11.44 4.49 -7.65
N ARG A 127 11.52 5.66 -7.00
CA ARG A 127 10.97 5.88 -5.65
C ARG A 127 9.44 5.98 -5.64
N THR A 128 8.81 6.17 -6.80
CA THR A 128 7.35 6.32 -6.91
C THR A 128 6.67 5.09 -7.53
N GLU A 129 7.42 4.01 -7.78
CA GLU A 129 6.87 2.74 -8.28
C GLU A 129 6.16 1.97 -7.17
N THR A 130 4.87 1.67 -7.37
CA THR A 130 4.01 0.97 -6.40
C THR A 130 3.19 -0.14 -7.06
N ILE A 131 2.84 -1.16 -6.29
CA ILE A 131 1.88 -2.20 -6.72
C ILE A 131 0.45 -1.72 -6.47
N SER A 132 0.24 -0.99 -5.37
CA SER A 132 -1.03 -0.33 -5.07
C SER A 132 -1.28 0.87 -5.98
N LYS A 133 -2.54 1.30 -6.04
CA LYS A 133 -2.98 2.47 -6.78
C LYS A 133 -3.39 3.57 -5.81
N LEU A 134 -3.12 4.82 -6.18
CA LEU A 134 -3.68 5.96 -5.49
C LEU A 134 -5.14 6.18 -5.94
N GLU A 135 -6.05 6.35 -5.00
CA GLU A 135 -7.44 6.70 -5.27
C GLU A 135 -7.62 8.20 -5.46
N GLN A 136 -8.81 8.60 -5.93
CA GLN A 136 -9.17 9.98 -6.26
C GLN A 136 -9.14 10.94 -5.07
N ASP A 137 -9.20 10.41 -3.84
CA ASP A 137 -9.08 11.21 -2.61
C ASP A 137 -7.62 11.56 -2.30
N SER A 138 -6.65 11.01 -3.04
CA SER A 138 -5.25 11.36 -2.90
C SER A 138 -4.99 12.74 -3.47
N ALA A 139 -4.47 13.65 -2.65
CA ALA A 139 -4.23 15.04 -3.04
C ALA A 139 -3.04 15.64 -2.31
N ILE A 140 -2.40 16.58 -3.00
CA ILE A 140 -1.39 17.47 -2.42
C ILE A 140 -2.00 18.85 -2.37
N THR A 141 -2.18 19.36 -1.16
CA THR A 141 -2.79 20.67 -0.90
C THR A 141 -1.78 21.57 -0.22
N LEU A 142 -1.94 22.88 -0.41
CA LEU A 142 -1.02 23.89 0.09
C LEU A 142 -1.81 24.98 0.81
N GLU A 143 -1.45 25.22 2.06
CA GLU A 143 -1.92 26.33 2.87
C GLU A 143 -0.80 27.38 2.94
N CYS A 144 -0.92 28.45 2.16
CA CYS A 144 0.05 29.52 2.13
C CYS A 144 -0.22 30.57 3.21
N GLN A 145 0.83 31.10 3.84
CA GLN A 145 0.69 32.27 4.71
C GLN A 145 0.51 33.57 3.92
N ASN A 146 1.10 33.62 2.71
CA ASN A 146 1.12 34.78 1.81
C ASN A 146 0.35 34.50 0.50
N SER A 147 0.66 35.25 -0.57
CA SER A 147 0.15 35.04 -1.92
C SER A 147 0.82 33.87 -2.64
N ILE A 148 0.16 33.30 -3.65
CA ILE A 148 0.72 32.31 -4.58
C ILE A 148 1.53 33.03 -5.66
N PRO A 149 2.76 32.60 -6.02
CA PRO A 149 3.52 31.46 -5.48
C PRO A 149 4.03 31.70 -4.07
N CYS A 150 4.03 30.64 -3.26
CA CYS A 150 4.24 30.74 -1.82
C CYS A 150 5.71 30.52 -1.44
N ASP A 151 6.24 31.40 -0.62
CA ASP A 151 7.61 31.38 -0.08
C ASP A 151 7.71 30.61 1.25
N SER A 152 6.61 30.55 1.99
CA SER A 152 6.46 29.66 3.15
C SER A 152 5.01 29.22 3.33
N GLY A 153 4.81 28.05 3.94
CA GLY A 153 3.47 27.50 4.15
C GLY A 153 3.45 26.09 4.70
N LEU A 154 2.25 25.50 4.71
CA LEU A 154 2.02 24.12 5.09
C LEU A 154 1.57 23.32 3.86
N ILE A 155 2.33 22.31 3.49
CA ILE A 155 1.94 21.30 2.50
C ILE A 155 1.21 20.19 3.26
N SER A 156 -0.03 19.91 2.88
CA SER A 156 -0.77 18.74 3.38
C SER A 156 -0.85 17.70 2.27
N ILE A 157 -0.42 16.49 2.58
CA ILE A 157 -0.41 15.35 1.67
C ILE A 157 -1.39 14.32 2.23
N ASP A 158 -2.42 14.05 1.46
CA ASP A 158 -3.38 12.98 1.71
C ASP A 158 -3.15 11.91 0.64
N LEU A 159 -2.79 10.69 1.02
CA LEU A 159 -2.66 9.55 0.12
C LEU A 159 -3.69 8.50 0.52
N SER A 160 -4.54 8.10 -0.41
CA SER A 160 -5.42 6.94 -0.29
C SER A 160 -4.90 5.85 -1.22
N LEU A 161 -4.25 4.82 -0.67
CA LEU A 161 -3.73 3.68 -1.43
C LEU A 161 -4.74 2.54 -1.39
N VAL A 162 -4.93 1.85 -2.52
CA VAL A 162 -5.76 0.64 -2.60
C VAL A 162 -5.00 -0.48 -3.29
N GLN A 163 -5.05 -1.68 -2.68
CA GLN A 163 -4.56 -2.92 -3.26
C GLN A 163 -5.67 -3.97 -3.30
N SER A 164 -5.93 -4.52 -4.49
CA SER A 164 -6.96 -5.54 -4.68
C SER A 164 -6.35 -6.95 -4.60
N TYR A 165 -6.93 -7.81 -3.77
CA TYR A 165 -6.52 -9.21 -3.62
C TYR A 165 -7.73 -10.10 -3.36
N ASP A 166 -7.83 -11.21 -4.10
CA ASP A 166 -8.92 -12.19 -3.96
C ASP A 166 -10.33 -11.56 -4.03
N GLY A 167 -10.50 -10.57 -4.92
CA GLY A 167 -11.75 -9.85 -5.11
C GLY A 167 -12.14 -8.92 -3.95
N ARG A 168 -11.22 -8.64 -3.01
CA ARG A 168 -11.38 -7.63 -1.97
C ARG A 168 -10.34 -6.54 -2.10
N ASP A 169 -10.80 -5.31 -1.87
CA ASP A 169 -9.93 -4.15 -1.84
C ASP A 169 -9.50 -3.85 -0.40
N TYR A 170 -8.22 -3.57 -0.24
CA TYR A 170 -7.59 -3.21 1.02
C TYR A 170 -7.15 -1.74 0.91
N PRO A 171 -7.84 -0.81 1.57
CA PRO A 171 -7.48 0.60 1.55
C PRO A 171 -6.49 0.95 2.68
N LEU A 172 -5.67 1.96 2.44
CA LEU A 172 -4.84 2.62 3.43
C LEU A 172 -4.88 4.13 3.21
N GLU A 173 -5.26 4.87 4.25
CA GLU A 173 -5.19 6.33 4.25
C GLU A 173 -3.96 6.80 5.04
N LEU A 174 -3.19 7.70 4.43
CA LEU A 174 -2.04 8.35 5.02
C LEU A 174 -2.20 9.86 4.89
N LYS A 175 -2.00 10.56 6.00
CA LYS A 175 -2.10 12.02 6.06
C LYS A 175 -0.85 12.57 6.71
N SER A 176 -0.22 13.52 6.05
CA SER A 176 0.92 14.22 6.60
C SER A 176 0.88 15.70 6.29
N LYS A 177 1.47 16.50 7.18
CA LYS A 177 1.61 17.95 6.99
C LYS A 177 3.06 18.35 7.21
N PHE A 178 3.60 19.14 6.30
CA PHE A 178 4.98 19.61 6.33
C PHE A 178 5.03 21.12 6.19
N GLY A 179 5.87 21.77 6.99
CA GLY A 179 6.25 23.16 6.78
C GLY A 179 7.46 23.25 5.85
N PHE A 180 7.46 24.27 5.00
CA PHE A 180 8.60 24.67 4.19
C PHE A 180 8.83 26.18 4.33
#